data_AF-A0AAQ3TNF9-F1
#
_entry.id   AF-A0AAQ3TNF9-F1
#
_cell.length_a   1.000
_cell.length_b   1.000
_cell.length_c   1.000
_cell.angle_alpha   90.00
_cell.angle_beta   90.00
_cell.angle_gamma   90.00
#
_symmetry.space_group_name_H-M   'P 1'
#
loop_
_entity.id
_entity.type
_entity.pdbx_description
1 polymer ?
#
loop_
_entity_poly.entity_id
_entity_poly.type
_entity_poly.pdbx_seq_one_letter_code
_entity_poly.pdbx_strand_id
1 'polypeptide(L)'
;MTSLFVDGVVLSLLLLAFAAAPTAEAAVSAHNGYNASLPLPSSATLAGCQRNCGNLTFDYPFGIGSQRCFRDPDFKLICSNDTTQTPRLFLNDGITEVVDDGFDITSNFIYISFSYSIPMISGVNEYNKSWKAPGRHFALEYTFLNITGCDFDAYQLLDQDTSPMLLCAVTCPNKEITETVARHDCNGTGCCSVLVPDAGNSFQLKFVRKEKGRVEHGEDDPSRSSLWDRINVTTVFGFMTWSMLDQSTCASTLVNNTNYACISNNSRCYNDYSFSRGYNCRCINGYEGNPYLLDGCKRDQGYNPFPKANCSQQCGNISVPFPFGLEEGCSARKLFLLNCTNMSTSSLQLNDEYLVTYINVSEGLVGIEDTSYYKQQMYGVMIPNEPELYIGSGESASMQWAVANLTCHEAQQNKSGYACVSNNSSCLGINSTRGYIGYRCKCMPGFQGNPYIPNGCQGLLLRTQRHSINIFTF
;
A
#
# COMPACT_ATOMS: atom_id res chain seq x y z
N MET A 1 -34.89 76.31 -47.11
CA MET A 1 -36.05 76.97 -46.48
C MET A 1 -37.12 75.89 -46.33
N THR A 2 -37.13 75.21 -45.17
CA THR A 2 -38.04 75.42 -44.00
C THR A 2 -39.30 74.59 -44.20
N SER A 3 -39.42 73.40 -43.58
CA SER A 3 -39.90 73.14 -42.19
C SER A 3 -41.36 73.63 -41.98
N LEU A 4 -42.29 72.91 -41.36
CA LEU A 4 -42.30 72.37 -39.99
C LEU A 4 -43.49 71.40 -39.78
N PHE A 5 -43.26 70.37 -38.95
CA PHE A 5 -44.07 69.80 -37.86
C PHE A 5 -45.54 69.37 -38.07
N VAL A 6 -45.83 68.11 -37.70
CA VAL A 6 -46.73 67.76 -36.57
C VAL A 6 -46.21 66.48 -35.90
N ASP A 7 -46.14 66.52 -34.56
CA ASP A 7 -45.71 65.46 -33.65
C ASP A 7 -46.74 64.34 -33.45
N GLY A 8 -46.21 63.16 -33.11
CA GLY A 8 -46.82 62.23 -32.15
C GLY A 8 -47.19 60.85 -32.69
N VAL A 9 -46.52 59.81 -32.18
CA VAL A 9 -47.11 58.60 -31.55
C VAL A 9 -46.04 57.50 -31.38
N VAL A 10 -45.79 57.17 -30.11
CA VAL A 10 -45.39 55.89 -29.50
C VAL A 10 -44.22 55.09 -30.11
N LEU A 11 -43.08 55.14 -29.41
CA LEU A 11 -41.87 54.34 -29.67
C LEU A 11 -41.98 52.96 -28.96
N SER A 12 -42.10 51.88 -29.73
CA SER A 12 -41.84 50.51 -29.26
C SER A 12 -40.48 50.06 -29.81
N LEU A 13 -39.48 49.97 -28.94
CA LEU A 13 -38.13 49.48 -29.26
C LEU A 13 -38.12 47.94 -29.29
N LEU A 14 -37.96 47.37 -30.49
CA LEU A 14 -37.61 45.96 -30.71
C LEU A 14 -36.07 45.84 -30.81
N LEU A 15 -35.46 45.17 -29.83
CA LEU A 15 -34.04 44.78 -29.83
C LEU A 15 -33.82 43.60 -30.79
N LEU A 16 -33.02 43.81 -31.84
CA LEU A 16 -32.54 42.77 -32.75
C LEU A 16 -31.37 42.02 -32.11
N ALA A 17 -31.55 40.72 -31.83
CA ALA A 17 -30.48 39.82 -31.44
C ALA A 17 -29.79 39.24 -32.69
N PHE A 18 -28.51 39.55 -32.86
CA PHE A 18 -27.64 38.89 -33.85
C PHE A 18 -27.18 37.53 -33.30
N ALA A 19 -27.48 36.45 -34.02
CA ALA A 19 -26.97 35.12 -33.73
C ALA A 19 -25.52 35.00 -34.23
N ALA A 20 -24.57 34.82 -33.31
CA ALA A 20 -23.22 34.38 -33.61
C ALA A 20 -23.16 32.85 -33.50
N ALA A 21 -22.68 32.18 -34.55
CA ALA A 21 -22.42 30.74 -34.53
C ALA A 21 -21.08 30.46 -33.81
N PRO A 22 -21.03 29.56 -32.82
CA PRO A 22 -19.77 29.10 -32.25
C PRO A 22 -19.17 27.98 -33.10
N THR A 23 -17.86 28.08 -33.29
CA THR A 23 -16.95 27.11 -33.89
C THR A 23 -16.89 25.82 -33.08
N ALA A 24 -16.78 24.68 -33.78
CA ALA A 24 -16.69 23.35 -33.19
C ALA A 24 -15.40 23.16 -32.37
N GLU A 25 -15.54 23.06 -31.06
CA GLU A 25 -14.53 22.49 -30.17
C GLU A 25 -14.77 20.98 -30.05
N ALA A 26 -13.69 20.20 -30.19
CA ALA A 26 -13.69 18.75 -30.13
C ALA A 26 -14.14 18.28 -28.74
N ALA A 27 -15.27 17.57 -28.68
CA ALA A 27 -15.72 16.88 -27.49
C ALA A 27 -14.70 15.80 -27.08
N VAL A 28 -14.12 15.94 -25.90
CA VAL A 28 -13.43 14.86 -25.21
C VAL A 28 -14.46 13.78 -24.92
N SER A 29 -14.29 12.62 -25.56
CA SER A 29 -15.16 11.45 -25.38
C SER A 29 -15.08 10.96 -23.94
N ALA A 30 -16.15 11.17 -23.17
CA ALA A 30 -16.38 10.42 -21.95
C ALA A 30 -16.72 8.98 -22.33
N HIS A 31 -15.78 8.06 -22.16
CA HIS A 31 -16.03 6.64 -22.28
C HIS A 31 -16.96 6.20 -21.14
N ASN A 32 -18.27 6.23 -21.38
CA ASN A 32 -19.28 5.53 -20.59
C ASN A 32 -19.11 4.03 -20.78
N GLY A 33 -18.23 3.42 -19.98
CA GLY A 33 -17.97 1.99 -19.98
C GLY A 33 -18.76 1.23 -18.93
N TYR A 34 -20.10 1.29 -18.93
CA TYR A 34 -20.92 0.25 -18.27
C TYR A 34 -22.25 0.09 -19.02
N ASN A 35 -22.42 -1.05 -19.68
CA ASN A 35 -23.71 -1.50 -20.19
C ASN A 35 -24.59 -1.86 -18.98
N ALA A 36 -25.79 -1.28 -18.89
CA ALA A 36 -26.78 -1.50 -17.83
C ALA A 36 -27.38 -2.95 -17.79
N SER A 37 -26.69 -3.94 -18.36
CA SER A 37 -27.15 -5.32 -18.53
C SER A 37 -26.27 -6.37 -17.84
N LEU A 38 -25.20 -5.97 -17.14
CA LEU A 38 -24.36 -6.91 -16.37
C LEU A 38 -24.83 -7.00 -14.90
N PRO A 39 -24.96 -8.22 -14.35
CA PRO A 39 -25.30 -8.40 -12.94
C PRO A 39 -24.21 -7.83 -12.04
N LEU A 40 -24.60 -7.32 -10.87
CA LEU A 40 -23.66 -6.81 -9.87
C LEU A 40 -22.64 -7.88 -9.46
N PRO A 41 -21.37 -7.50 -9.23
CA PRO A 41 -20.33 -8.44 -8.86
C PRO A 41 -20.59 -9.05 -7.47
N SER A 42 -20.46 -10.37 -7.39
CA SER A 42 -20.61 -11.19 -6.20
C SER A 42 -19.62 -12.36 -6.28
N SER A 43 -19.40 -13.06 -5.16
CA SER A 43 -18.56 -14.26 -5.16
C SER A 43 -19.01 -15.29 -6.20
N ALA A 44 -20.33 -15.43 -6.39
CA ALA A 44 -20.92 -16.36 -7.35
C ALA A 44 -20.68 -15.94 -8.80
N THR A 45 -20.90 -14.67 -9.13
CA THR A 45 -20.72 -14.17 -10.52
C THR A 45 -19.25 -14.15 -10.94
N LEU A 46 -18.32 -14.06 -9.97
CA LEU A 46 -16.87 -14.04 -10.20
C LEU A 46 -16.18 -15.40 -10.04
N ALA A 47 -16.92 -16.47 -9.77
CA ALA A 47 -16.34 -17.80 -9.50
C ALA A 47 -15.44 -18.34 -10.64
N GLY A 48 -15.66 -17.89 -11.88
CA GLY A 48 -14.85 -18.27 -13.05
C GLY A 48 -13.72 -17.29 -13.42
N CYS A 49 -13.46 -16.28 -12.58
CA CYS A 49 -12.37 -15.32 -12.81
C CYS A 49 -11.08 -15.81 -12.16
N GLN A 50 -9.97 -15.68 -12.89
CA GLN A 50 -8.65 -15.99 -12.36
C GLN A 50 -8.26 -14.92 -11.32
N ARG A 51 -7.78 -15.39 -10.16
CA ARG A 51 -7.47 -14.58 -8.96
C ARG A 51 -6.03 -14.74 -8.47
N ASN A 52 -5.20 -15.39 -9.26
CA ASN A 52 -3.79 -15.58 -8.95
C ASN A 52 -2.92 -15.55 -10.21
N CYS A 53 -1.64 -15.25 -10.02
CA CYS A 53 -0.61 -15.32 -11.04
C CYS A 53 0.70 -15.69 -10.34
N GLY A 54 1.18 -16.92 -10.55
CA GLY A 54 2.30 -17.43 -9.75
C GLY A 54 1.93 -17.51 -8.28
N ASN A 55 2.73 -16.89 -7.41
CA ASN A 55 2.47 -16.82 -5.97
C ASN A 55 1.57 -15.64 -5.58
N LEU A 56 1.36 -14.68 -6.48
CA LEU A 56 0.53 -13.51 -6.23
C LEU A 56 -0.94 -13.88 -6.26
N THR A 57 -1.69 -13.48 -5.23
CA THR A 57 -3.16 -13.55 -5.19
C THR A 57 -3.74 -12.15 -5.18
N PHE A 58 -4.84 -11.94 -5.90
CA PHE A 58 -5.52 -10.65 -5.98
C PHE A 58 -7.04 -10.82 -6.03
N ASP A 59 -7.75 -9.79 -5.61
CA ASP A 59 -9.21 -9.76 -5.57
C ASP A 59 -9.79 -8.58 -6.38
N TYR A 60 -11.07 -8.71 -6.73
CA TYR A 60 -11.85 -7.66 -7.39
C TYR A 60 -11.81 -6.36 -6.56
N PRO A 61 -11.49 -5.18 -7.11
CA PRO A 61 -11.80 -4.73 -8.46
C PRO A 61 -10.79 -5.15 -9.52
N PHE A 62 -9.69 -5.77 -9.12
CA PHE A 62 -8.66 -6.25 -10.03
C PHE A 62 -8.97 -7.67 -10.48
N GLY A 63 -8.58 -7.98 -11.72
CA GLY A 63 -8.75 -9.34 -12.20
C GLY A 63 -8.24 -9.60 -13.60
N ILE A 64 -8.13 -10.89 -13.90
CA ILE A 64 -7.73 -11.41 -15.20
C ILE A 64 -8.96 -12.06 -15.85
N GLY A 65 -9.14 -11.81 -17.15
CA GLY A 65 -10.16 -12.49 -17.95
C GLY A 65 -11.06 -11.52 -18.71
N SER A 66 -12.33 -11.89 -18.83
CA SER A 66 -13.34 -11.08 -19.52
C SER A 66 -13.79 -9.89 -18.67
N GLN A 67 -14.52 -8.94 -19.28
CA GLN A 67 -14.93 -7.65 -18.69
C GLN A 67 -15.63 -7.74 -17.31
N ARG A 68 -16.16 -8.91 -16.93
CA ARG A 68 -16.78 -9.12 -15.61
C ARG A 68 -15.77 -9.33 -14.48
N CYS A 69 -14.52 -9.66 -14.78
CA CYS A 69 -13.52 -10.07 -13.79
C CYS A 69 -12.78 -8.91 -13.15
N PHE A 70 -12.91 -7.70 -13.71
CA PHE A 70 -12.34 -6.46 -13.19
C PHE A 70 -13.39 -5.36 -13.29
N ARG A 71 -13.28 -4.33 -12.46
CA ARG A 71 -14.29 -3.27 -12.38
C ARG A 71 -14.22 -2.29 -13.54
N ASP A 72 -13.01 -1.84 -13.85
CA ASP A 72 -12.68 -0.84 -14.88
C ASP A 72 -11.48 -1.37 -15.68
N PRO A 73 -11.33 -1.06 -16.98
CA PRO A 73 -10.18 -1.48 -17.78
C PRO A 73 -8.81 -1.19 -17.13
N ASP A 74 -8.68 -0.14 -16.32
CA ASP A 74 -7.45 0.15 -15.58
C ASP A 74 -7.10 -0.94 -14.56
N PHE A 75 -8.10 -1.62 -13.99
CA PHE A 75 -7.92 -2.71 -13.03
C PHE A 75 -7.73 -4.09 -13.68
N LYS A 76 -7.68 -4.15 -15.02
CA LYS A 76 -7.38 -5.39 -15.73
C LYS A 76 -5.92 -5.77 -15.52
N LEU A 77 -5.69 -7.03 -15.18
CA LEU A 77 -4.36 -7.59 -14.98
C LEU A 77 -3.95 -8.50 -16.15
N ILE A 78 -2.65 -8.63 -16.36
CA ILE A 78 -2.03 -9.51 -17.35
C ILE A 78 -1.05 -10.42 -16.62
N CYS A 79 -1.25 -11.74 -16.72
CA CYS A 79 -0.31 -12.72 -16.19
C CYS A 79 0.54 -13.30 -17.32
N SER A 80 1.86 -13.15 -17.21
CA SER A 80 2.81 -13.79 -18.11
C SER A 80 2.93 -15.27 -17.74
N ASN A 81 2.42 -16.15 -18.62
CA ASN A 81 2.48 -17.60 -18.46
C ASN A 81 3.62 -18.18 -19.31
N ASP A 82 4.85 -17.70 -19.12
CA ASP A 82 6.01 -18.33 -19.72
C ASP A 82 6.33 -19.62 -18.96
N THR A 83 6.29 -20.77 -19.64
CA THR A 83 6.59 -22.09 -19.06
C THR A 83 8.02 -22.22 -18.52
N THR A 84 8.92 -21.29 -18.86
CA THR A 84 10.33 -21.32 -18.47
C THR A 84 10.68 -20.38 -17.31
N GLN A 85 9.75 -19.53 -16.87
CA GLN A 85 9.98 -18.54 -15.81
C GLN A 85 8.86 -18.57 -14.77
N THR A 86 9.12 -18.04 -13.58
CA THR A 86 8.07 -17.78 -12.59
C THR A 86 7.05 -16.83 -13.20
N PRO A 87 5.73 -17.11 -13.13
CA PRO A 87 4.72 -16.22 -13.69
C PRO A 87 4.81 -14.82 -13.09
N ARG A 88 4.71 -13.79 -13.94
CA ARG A 88 4.82 -12.37 -13.57
C ARG A 88 3.51 -11.65 -13.83
N LEU A 89 3.10 -10.79 -12.89
CA LEU A 89 1.83 -10.06 -12.95
C LEU A 89 2.06 -8.62 -13.40
N PHE A 90 1.34 -8.17 -14.41
CA PHE A 90 1.42 -6.82 -14.96
C PHE A 90 0.06 -6.13 -14.90
N LEU A 91 0.10 -4.81 -14.81
CA LEU A 91 -1.07 -3.96 -15.05
C LEU A 91 -1.43 -3.95 -16.55
N ASN A 92 -2.56 -3.34 -16.89
CA ASN A 92 -3.12 -3.39 -18.24
C ASN A 92 -2.22 -2.76 -19.32
N ASP A 93 -1.23 -1.95 -18.93
CA ASP A 93 -0.21 -1.38 -19.83
C ASP A 93 0.81 -2.43 -20.34
N GLY A 94 0.88 -3.61 -19.70
CA GLY A 94 1.80 -4.68 -20.03
C GLY A 94 3.28 -4.38 -19.74
N ILE A 95 3.56 -3.28 -19.04
CA ILE A 95 4.92 -2.81 -18.73
C ILE A 95 5.13 -2.75 -17.23
N THR A 96 4.14 -2.26 -16.50
CA THR A 96 4.23 -2.08 -15.05
C THR A 96 3.93 -3.40 -14.34
N GLU A 97 4.96 -3.99 -13.74
CA GLU A 97 4.86 -5.23 -12.97
C GLU A 97 4.40 -4.95 -11.54
N VAL A 98 3.57 -5.84 -11.00
CA VAL A 98 3.22 -5.89 -9.58
C VAL A 98 4.17 -6.88 -8.90
N VAL A 99 4.93 -6.42 -7.90
CA VAL A 99 6.10 -7.16 -7.38
C VAL A 99 5.95 -7.70 -5.95
N ASP A 100 4.85 -7.41 -5.25
CA ASP A 100 4.69 -7.81 -3.85
C ASP A 100 3.57 -8.84 -3.65
N ASP A 101 3.82 -9.80 -2.76
CA ASP A 101 2.97 -10.94 -2.40
C ASP A 101 1.67 -10.51 -1.67
N GLY A 102 1.63 -9.27 -1.17
CA GLY A 102 0.53 -8.70 -0.38
C GLY A 102 -0.40 -7.77 -1.16
N PHE A 103 -0.93 -8.18 -2.31
CA PHE A 103 -2.01 -7.44 -2.98
C PHE A 103 -3.30 -7.44 -2.13
N ASP A 104 -3.32 -6.59 -1.10
CA ASP A 104 -4.42 -6.48 -0.16
C ASP A 104 -5.31 -5.31 -0.58
N ILE A 105 -6.53 -5.64 -0.96
CA ILE A 105 -7.57 -4.67 -1.29
C ILE A 105 -7.90 -3.72 -0.14
N THR A 106 -7.61 -4.11 1.10
CA THR A 106 -7.85 -3.28 2.29
C THR A 106 -6.79 -2.19 2.48
N SER A 107 -5.64 -2.32 1.81
CA SER A 107 -4.50 -1.42 1.88
C SER A 107 -4.55 -0.28 0.85
N ASN A 108 -5.30 -0.44 -0.25
CA ASN A 108 -5.40 0.50 -1.40
C ASN A 108 -4.08 0.99 -2.03
N PHE A 109 -3.00 0.24 -1.83
CA PHE A 109 -1.72 0.49 -2.49
C PHE A 109 -1.19 -0.80 -3.11
N ILE A 110 -0.31 -0.64 -4.08
CA ILE A 110 0.35 -1.73 -4.79
C ILE A 110 1.82 -1.36 -5.00
N TYR A 111 2.70 -2.35 -4.78
CA TYR A 111 4.10 -2.22 -5.13
C TYR A 111 4.31 -2.54 -6.60
N ILE A 112 5.03 -1.65 -7.27
CA ILE A 112 5.28 -1.76 -8.70
C ILE A 112 6.76 -1.75 -9.04
N SER A 113 7.07 -2.35 -10.19
CA SER A 113 8.36 -2.25 -10.85
C SER A 113 8.16 -1.95 -12.33
N PHE A 114 8.98 -1.05 -12.86
CA PHE A 114 9.06 -0.79 -14.28
C PHE A 114 10.51 -0.52 -14.69
N SER A 115 10.80 -0.67 -15.98
CA SER A 115 12.09 -0.31 -16.53
C SER A 115 11.96 0.16 -17.96
N TYR A 116 12.86 1.04 -18.37
CA TYR A 116 12.97 1.45 -19.76
C TYR A 116 14.42 1.82 -20.10
N SER A 117 14.77 1.62 -21.36
CA SER A 117 16.07 1.96 -21.93
C SER A 117 15.89 3.10 -22.94
N ILE A 118 16.78 4.08 -22.89
CA ILE A 118 16.84 5.21 -23.82
C ILE A 118 18.15 5.07 -24.62
N PRO A 119 18.11 4.77 -25.93
CA PRO A 119 19.32 4.74 -26.74
C PRO A 119 19.87 6.15 -26.91
N MET A 120 21.18 6.30 -26.69
CA MET A 120 21.88 7.57 -26.87
C MET A 120 22.38 7.68 -28.31
N ILE A 121 22.00 8.77 -28.97
CA ILE A 121 22.31 9.05 -30.37
C ILE A 121 23.43 10.10 -30.44
N SER A 122 24.38 9.91 -31.35
CA SER A 122 25.44 10.88 -31.60
C SER A 122 24.85 12.23 -32.04
N GLY A 123 25.42 13.33 -31.55
CA GLY A 123 24.95 14.69 -31.83
C GLY A 123 23.71 15.14 -31.05
N VAL A 124 23.04 14.25 -30.31
CA VAL A 124 21.91 14.60 -29.42
C VAL A 124 22.41 14.74 -27.98
N ASN A 125 22.18 15.93 -27.41
CA ASN A 125 22.65 16.28 -26.07
C ASN A 125 21.57 16.16 -25.00
N GLU A 126 20.29 16.18 -25.37
CA GLU A 126 19.18 16.19 -24.43
C GLU A 126 18.19 15.06 -24.73
N TYR A 127 17.77 14.35 -23.68
CA TYR A 127 16.78 13.29 -23.77
C TYR A 127 15.71 13.53 -22.72
N ASN A 128 14.45 13.57 -23.14
CA ASN A 128 13.31 13.72 -22.24
C ASN A 128 12.53 12.41 -22.22
N LYS A 129 12.16 11.97 -21.02
CA LYS A 129 11.35 10.78 -20.84
C LYS A 129 10.29 11.05 -19.78
N SER A 130 9.04 10.86 -20.17
CA SER A 130 7.92 10.89 -19.23
C SER A 130 7.54 9.48 -18.83
N TRP A 131 7.24 9.32 -17.54
CA TRP A 131 6.48 8.18 -17.04
C TRP A 131 5.06 8.64 -16.74
N LYS A 132 4.08 7.80 -17.04
CA LYS A 132 2.67 8.04 -16.75
C LYS A 132 2.12 6.84 -16.01
N ALA A 133 1.21 7.09 -15.08
CA ALA A 133 0.47 6.04 -14.41
C ALA A 133 -0.27 5.16 -15.43
N PRO A 134 -0.37 3.84 -15.18
CA PRO A 134 -0.94 2.86 -16.12
C PRO A 134 -2.46 2.98 -16.28
N GLY A 135 -3.09 3.92 -15.57
CA GLY A 135 -4.51 4.22 -15.61
C GLY A 135 -4.82 5.47 -14.80
N ARG A 136 -6.03 6.02 -14.96
CA ARG A 136 -6.50 7.19 -14.19
C ARG A 136 -6.74 6.85 -12.72
N HIS A 137 -7.02 5.57 -12.43
CA HIS A 137 -7.30 5.08 -11.07
C HIS A 137 -6.05 4.98 -10.19
N PHE A 138 -4.86 5.21 -10.73
CA PHE A 138 -3.58 5.03 -10.05
C PHE A 138 -2.82 6.35 -9.89
N ALA A 139 -2.17 6.52 -8.75
CA ALA A 139 -1.26 7.62 -8.47
C ALA A 139 0.02 7.11 -7.82
N LEU A 140 1.17 7.51 -8.35
CA LEU A 140 2.48 7.17 -7.81
C LEU A 140 2.79 8.09 -6.63
N GLU A 141 2.93 7.50 -5.44
CA GLU A 141 3.27 8.25 -4.23
C GLU A 141 4.76 8.55 -4.19
N TYR A 142 5.60 7.54 -4.38
CA TYR A 142 7.03 7.72 -4.58
C TYR A 142 7.62 6.50 -5.27
N THR A 143 8.79 6.69 -5.88
CA THR A 143 9.59 5.59 -6.42
C THR A 143 11.07 5.86 -6.26
N PHE A 144 11.83 4.78 -6.07
CA PHE A 144 13.28 4.82 -6.12
C PHE A 144 13.73 4.23 -7.45
N LEU A 145 14.56 4.99 -8.17
CA LEU A 145 15.04 4.64 -9.50
C LEU A 145 16.56 4.50 -9.49
N ASN A 146 17.04 3.44 -10.10
CA ASN A 146 18.44 3.34 -10.53
C ASN A 146 18.54 3.80 -11.97
N ILE A 147 19.34 4.84 -12.19
CA ILE A 147 19.62 5.40 -13.51
C ILE A 147 21.05 5.01 -13.86
N THR A 148 21.22 4.11 -14.83
CA THR A 148 22.52 3.57 -15.27
C THR A 148 22.90 4.11 -16.65
N GLY A 149 24.15 4.51 -16.84
CA GLY A 149 24.72 4.95 -18.10
C GLY A 149 25.97 5.81 -17.87
N CYS A 150 26.50 6.48 -18.89
CA CYS A 150 27.73 7.28 -18.78
C CYS A 150 27.59 8.74 -19.24
N ASP A 151 28.23 9.64 -18.50
CA ASP A 151 28.46 11.06 -18.83
C ASP A 151 27.21 11.89 -19.15
N PHE A 152 26.27 11.91 -18.21
CA PHE A 152 25.11 12.79 -18.25
C PHE A 152 24.73 13.30 -16.86
N ASP A 153 23.92 14.35 -16.83
CA ASP A 153 23.21 14.84 -15.66
C ASP A 153 21.73 14.52 -15.80
N ALA A 154 21.11 14.01 -14.74
CA ALA A 154 19.69 13.66 -14.70
C ALA A 154 18.93 14.68 -13.86
N TYR A 155 17.86 15.22 -14.44
CA TYR A 155 17.00 16.22 -13.84
C TYR A 155 15.56 15.73 -13.77
N GLN A 156 14.84 16.12 -12.73
CA GLN A 156 13.39 16.09 -12.71
C GLN A 156 12.87 17.44 -13.20
N LEU A 157 11.98 17.41 -14.19
CA LEU A 157 11.25 18.60 -14.60
C LEU A 157 10.06 18.76 -13.67
N LEU A 158 10.14 19.77 -12.81
CA LEU A 158 9.00 20.28 -12.04
C LEU A 158 8.17 21.21 -12.95
N ASP A 159 6.94 21.56 -12.57
CA ASP A 159 6.01 22.36 -13.38
C ASP A 159 6.67 23.54 -14.12
N GLN A 160 6.07 23.99 -15.23
CA GLN A 160 6.69 24.86 -16.26
C GLN A 160 7.43 26.12 -15.76
N ASP A 161 7.09 26.64 -14.57
CA ASP A 161 7.70 27.84 -13.99
C ASP A 161 8.87 27.56 -13.02
N THR A 162 9.20 26.29 -12.79
CA THR A 162 10.22 25.88 -11.81
C THR A 162 11.48 25.40 -12.53
N SER A 163 12.66 25.80 -12.03
CA SER A 163 13.92 25.30 -12.58
C SER A 163 14.03 23.78 -12.40
N PRO A 164 14.57 23.05 -13.41
CA PRO A 164 14.79 21.61 -13.29
C PRO A 164 15.59 21.27 -12.04
N MET A 165 15.11 20.31 -11.26
CA MET A 165 15.81 19.83 -10.08
C MET A 165 16.85 18.79 -10.51
N LEU A 166 18.13 19.04 -10.24
CA LEU A 166 19.18 18.05 -10.47
C LEU A 166 18.96 16.88 -9.50
N LEU A 167 18.70 15.70 -10.05
CA LEU A 167 18.56 14.48 -9.26
C LEU A 167 19.94 13.86 -9.00
N CYS A 168 20.75 13.72 -10.04
CA CYS A 168 22.07 13.14 -9.93
C CYS A 168 22.96 13.50 -11.13
N ALA A 169 24.27 13.29 -10.97
CA ALA A 169 25.25 13.34 -12.03
C ALA A 169 25.89 11.96 -12.18
N VAL A 170 25.95 11.43 -13.40
CA VAL A 170 26.59 10.16 -13.69
C VAL A 170 27.85 10.38 -14.53
N THR A 171 28.95 9.73 -14.15
CA THR A 171 30.23 9.74 -14.86
C THR A 171 30.82 8.33 -14.92
N CYS A 172 31.65 8.06 -15.93
CA CYS A 172 32.32 6.77 -16.06
C CYS A 172 33.84 6.95 -16.05
N PRO A 173 34.60 6.06 -15.37
CA PRO A 173 36.05 6.21 -15.23
C PRO A 173 36.80 5.88 -16.53
N ASN A 174 36.28 4.94 -17.33
CA ASN A 174 36.85 4.51 -18.60
C ASN A 174 35.75 3.90 -19.49
N LYS A 175 36.12 3.60 -20.75
CA LYS A 175 35.21 3.00 -21.74
C LYS A 175 34.83 1.54 -21.46
N GLU A 176 35.61 0.84 -20.63
CA GLU A 176 35.50 -0.60 -20.35
C GLU A 176 34.66 -0.93 -19.10
N ILE A 177 34.11 0.09 -18.41
CA ILE A 177 33.29 -0.08 -17.21
C ILE A 177 32.16 -1.09 -17.45
N THR A 178 32.05 -2.09 -16.57
CA THR A 178 30.99 -3.10 -16.65
C THR A 178 29.75 -2.64 -15.91
N GLU A 179 28.57 -3.15 -16.32
CA GLU A 179 27.32 -2.88 -15.60
C GLU A 179 27.38 -3.36 -14.14
N THR A 180 28.12 -4.44 -13.87
CA THR A 180 28.32 -4.97 -12.52
C THR A 180 29.06 -3.99 -11.62
N VAL A 181 30.11 -3.34 -12.14
CA VAL A 181 30.85 -2.29 -11.40
C VAL A 181 29.98 -1.06 -11.20
N ALA A 182 29.28 -0.62 -12.25
CA ALA A 182 28.38 0.53 -12.16
C ALA A 182 27.28 0.33 -11.11
N ARG A 183 26.69 -0.88 -11.05
CA ARG A 183 25.57 -1.20 -10.16
C ARG A 183 25.97 -1.59 -8.74
N HIS A 184 27.27 -1.79 -8.46
CA HIS A 184 27.70 -2.21 -7.12
C HIS A 184 27.35 -1.16 -6.06
N ASP A 185 27.69 0.11 -6.31
CA ASP A 185 27.53 1.19 -5.32
C ASP A 185 26.69 2.38 -5.81
N CYS A 186 26.09 2.30 -7.02
CA CYS A 186 25.17 3.26 -7.66
C CYS A 186 25.16 4.71 -7.09
N ASN A 187 26.34 5.35 -7.02
CA ASN A 187 26.62 6.60 -6.31
C ASN A 187 27.11 7.73 -7.23
N GLY A 188 26.81 7.64 -8.52
CA GLY A 188 27.26 8.55 -9.57
C GLY A 188 28.33 7.96 -10.49
N THR A 189 28.97 6.84 -10.13
CA THR A 189 29.92 6.14 -11.02
C THR A 189 29.19 5.11 -11.88
N GLY A 190 28.84 5.45 -13.12
CA GLY A 190 28.10 4.59 -14.06
C GLY A 190 26.63 4.33 -13.69
N CYS A 191 26.20 4.67 -12.48
CA CYS A 191 24.84 4.50 -11.97
C CYS A 191 24.59 5.52 -10.85
N CYS A 192 23.37 6.05 -10.75
CA CYS A 192 22.91 6.80 -9.58
C CYS A 192 21.52 6.30 -9.11
N SER A 193 21.33 6.23 -7.80
CA SER A 193 20.04 5.97 -7.17
C SER A 193 19.37 7.29 -6.79
N VAL A 194 18.09 7.46 -7.16
CA VAL A 194 17.35 8.71 -6.93
C VAL A 194 15.94 8.42 -6.39
N LEU A 195 15.47 9.27 -5.50
CA LEU A 195 14.08 9.29 -5.03
C LEU A 195 13.27 10.28 -5.86
N VAL A 196 12.13 9.82 -6.39
CA VAL A 196 11.13 10.66 -7.05
C VAL A 196 9.87 10.67 -6.18
N PRO A 197 9.65 11.72 -5.37
CA PRO A 197 8.47 11.84 -4.53
C PRO A 197 7.28 12.45 -5.30
N ASP A 198 6.07 12.16 -4.82
CA ASP A 198 4.78 12.77 -5.16
C ASP A 198 4.54 12.96 -6.67
N ALA A 199 4.90 11.95 -7.45
CA ALA A 199 4.78 12.01 -8.92
C ALA A 199 3.33 12.00 -9.43
N GLY A 200 2.36 11.66 -8.57
CA GLY A 200 0.94 11.63 -8.91
C GLY A 200 0.68 10.78 -10.17
N ASN A 201 0.11 11.38 -11.21
CA ASN A 201 -0.23 10.64 -12.43
C ASN A 201 0.92 10.57 -13.45
N SER A 202 1.96 11.40 -13.30
CA SER A 202 3.09 11.41 -14.23
C SER A 202 4.26 12.25 -13.72
N PHE A 203 5.48 11.83 -14.03
CA PHE A 203 6.69 12.63 -13.85
C PHE A 203 7.53 12.67 -15.13
N GLN A 204 8.38 13.69 -15.26
CA GLN A 204 9.27 13.84 -16.41
C GLN A 204 10.72 13.93 -15.96
N LEU A 205 11.56 13.11 -16.60
CA LEU A 205 13.00 13.14 -16.46
C LEU A 205 13.64 13.77 -17.70
N LYS A 206 14.64 14.61 -17.47
CA LYS A 206 15.50 15.19 -18.51
C LYS A 206 16.94 14.72 -18.26
N PHE A 207 17.58 14.21 -19.29
CA PHE A 207 18.99 13.80 -19.26
C PHE A 207 19.78 14.72 -20.18
N VAL A 208 20.86 15.30 -19.67
CA VAL A 208 21.74 16.20 -20.41
C VAL A 208 23.13 15.61 -20.48
N ARG A 209 23.61 15.33 -21.69
CA ARG A 209 24.93 14.74 -21.93
C ARG A 209 26.03 15.76 -21.63
N LYS A 210 27.10 15.32 -20.96
CA LYS A 210 28.27 16.16 -20.68
C LYS A 210 29.14 16.29 -21.93
N GLU A 211 29.67 17.49 -22.17
CA GLU A 211 30.46 17.79 -23.37
C GLU A 211 31.73 16.93 -23.52
N LYS A 212 32.25 16.36 -22.42
CA LYS A 212 33.37 15.40 -22.44
C LYS A 212 33.05 14.08 -23.17
N GLY A 213 31.78 13.79 -23.46
CA GLY A 213 31.36 12.65 -24.29
C GLY A 213 31.41 12.90 -25.80
N ARG A 214 31.84 14.08 -26.27
CA ARG A 214 32.01 14.41 -27.71
C ARG A 214 33.24 13.78 -28.37
N VAL A 215 34.00 12.94 -27.67
CA VAL A 215 35.27 12.39 -28.19
C VAL A 215 35.03 11.32 -29.26
N GLU A 216 35.04 11.75 -30.52
CA GLU A 216 35.90 11.33 -31.66
C GLU A 216 36.48 9.89 -31.74
N HIS A 217 35.83 8.87 -31.20
CA HIS A 217 36.29 7.49 -31.39
C HIS A 217 35.22 6.64 -32.08
N GLY A 218 35.66 5.98 -33.16
CA GLY A 218 34.82 5.36 -34.19
C GLY A 218 33.75 4.44 -33.61
N GLU A 219 32.62 4.38 -34.32
CA GLU A 219 31.43 3.58 -34.01
C GLU A 219 31.69 2.06 -33.83
N ASP A 220 32.92 1.58 -34.02
CA ASP A 220 33.34 0.17 -34.02
C ASP A 220 34.48 -0.14 -33.03
N ASP A 221 34.45 0.38 -31.79
CA ASP A 221 35.35 -0.08 -30.72
C ASP A 221 34.70 -1.21 -29.89
N PRO A 222 35.13 -2.48 -30.06
CA PRO A 222 34.52 -3.62 -29.36
C PRO A 222 34.79 -3.65 -27.85
N SER A 223 35.70 -2.81 -27.34
CA SER A 223 35.99 -2.69 -25.90
C SER A 223 35.04 -1.73 -25.17
N ARG A 224 34.19 -1.00 -25.90
CA ARG A 224 33.30 0.02 -25.35
C ARG A 224 32.06 -0.61 -24.72
N SER A 225 31.79 -0.22 -23.48
CA SER A 225 30.64 -0.66 -22.70
C SER A 225 29.32 -0.13 -23.25
N SER A 226 28.26 -0.93 -23.13
CA SER A 226 26.88 -0.57 -23.48
C SER A 226 26.36 0.66 -22.74
N LEU A 227 26.94 0.99 -21.58
CA LEU A 227 26.55 2.13 -20.75
C LEU A 227 26.77 3.49 -21.42
N TRP A 228 27.63 3.54 -22.44
CA TRP A 228 27.88 4.75 -23.23
C TRP A 228 26.82 5.02 -24.29
N ASP A 229 26.03 3.99 -24.62
CA ASP A 229 25.11 4.01 -25.76
C ASP A 229 23.65 3.94 -25.32
N ARG A 230 23.39 3.75 -24.02
CA ARG A 230 22.03 3.74 -23.48
C ARG A 230 21.98 4.27 -22.05
N ILE A 231 20.87 4.92 -21.72
CA ILE A 231 20.47 5.24 -20.36
C ILE A 231 19.39 4.25 -19.95
N ASN A 232 19.67 3.43 -18.94
CA ASN A 232 18.70 2.51 -18.36
C ASN A 232 18.12 3.12 -17.10
N VAL A 233 16.79 3.21 -17.02
CA VAL A 233 16.08 3.55 -15.78
C VAL A 233 15.37 2.30 -15.32
N THR A 234 15.64 1.89 -14.08
CA THR A 234 15.06 0.69 -13.47
C THR A 234 14.55 1.03 -12.09
N THR A 235 13.31 0.64 -11.80
CA THR A 235 12.73 0.77 -10.47
C THR A 235 13.43 -0.17 -9.48
N VAL A 236 13.83 0.36 -8.33
CA VAL A 236 14.24 -0.45 -7.17
C VAL A 236 12.98 -0.93 -6.46
N PHE A 237 12.09 0.01 -6.14
CA PHE A 237 10.69 -0.25 -5.78
C PHE A 237 9.87 1.02 -6.10
N GLY A 238 8.58 0.82 -6.35
CA GLY A 238 7.61 1.91 -6.50
C GLY A 238 6.39 1.66 -5.64
N PHE A 239 5.89 2.71 -5.00
CA PHE A 239 4.68 2.65 -4.19
C PHE A 239 3.57 3.43 -4.90
N MET A 240 2.51 2.73 -5.30
CA MET A 240 1.42 3.33 -6.06
C MET A 240 0.10 3.10 -5.34
N THR A 241 -0.68 4.15 -5.18
CA THR A 241 -2.03 4.09 -4.58
C THR A 241 -3.08 3.99 -5.68
N TRP A 242 -4.27 3.49 -5.32
CA TRP A 242 -5.41 3.47 -6.22
C TRP A 242 -6.70 3.93 -5.56
N SER A 243 -7.63 4.45 -6.35
CA SER A 243 -8.93 4.92 -5.87
C SER A 243 -10.07 4.77 -6.89
N MET A 244 -11.31 4.74 -6.41
CA MET A 244 -12.50 4.78 -7.26
C MET A 244 -12.79 6.23 -7.68
N LEU A 245 -12.92 6.44 -8.98
CA LEU A 245 -13.15 7.76 -9.59
C LEU A 245 -14.58 7.94 -10.12
N ASP A 246 -15.52 7.08 -9.73
CA ASP A 246 -16.94 7.23 -10.09
C ASP A 246 -17.54 8.55 -9.58
N GLN A 247 -16.97 9.07 -8.50
CA GLN A 247 -17.28 10.34 -7.86
C GLN A 247 -15.99 10.95 -7.31
N SER A 248 -15.95 12.28 -7.16
CA SER A 248 -14.76 12.97 -6.65
C SER A 248 -14.49 12.67 -5.17
N THR A 249 -15.54 12.41 -4.39
CA THR A 249 -15.45 12.07 -2.95
C THR A 249 -16.50 11.03 -2.56
N CYS A 250 -16.28 10.38 -1.43
CA CYS A 250 -17.26 9.54 -0.75
C CYS A 250 -18.53 10.31 -0.36
N ALA A 251 -18.45 11.60 -0.03
CA ALA A 251 -19.64 12.38 0.29
C ALA A 251 -20.55 12.57 -0.94
N SER A 252 -19.96 12.78 -2.11
CA SER A 252 -20.72 12.93 -3.36
C SER A 252 -21.45 11.66 -3.81
N THR A 253 -21.01 10.46 -3.39
CA THR A 253 -21.71 9.22 -3.74
C THR A 253 -23.09 9.09 -3.09
N LEU A 254 -23.33 9.82 -1.98
CA LEU A 254 -24.64 9.86 -1.33
C LEU A 254 -25.70 10.60 -2.18
N VAL A 255 -25.26 11.44 -3.12
CA VAL A 255 -26.12 12.21 -4.02
C VAL A 255 -26.29 11.48 -5.36
N ASN A 256 -25.23 10.85 -5.87
CA ASN A 256 -25.25 10.07 -7.12
C ASN A 256 -24.63 8.69 -6.88
N ASN A 257 -25.49 7.66 -6.80
CA ASN A 257 -25.09 6.29 -6.49
C ASN A 257 -25.09 5.35 -7.72
N THR A 258 -25.32 5.89 -8.93
CA THR A 258 -25.60 5.09 -10.13
C THR A 258 -24.46 4.12 -10.48
N ASN A 259 -23.22 4.46 -10.09
CA ASN A 259 -22.02 3.63 -10.24
C ASN A 259 -21.25 3.47 -8.92
N TYR A 260 -21.94 3.47 -7.77
CA TYR A 260 -21.26 3.35 -6.48
C TYR A 260 -20.50 2.02 -6.35
N ALA A 261 -19.23 2.09 -5.95
CA ALA A 261 -18.32 0.94 -5.92
C ALA A 261 -18.49 0.06 -4.66
N CYS A 262 -18.90 0.64 -3.52
CA CYS A 262 -19.01 -0.08 -2.25
C CYS A 262 -20.38 -0.76 -2.16
N ILE A 263 -20.57 -1.80 -2.95
CA ILE A 263 -21.88 -2.43 -3.14
C ILE A 263 -22.22 -3.45 -2.06
N SER A 264 -21.28 -3.85 -1.21
CA SER A 264 -21.59 -4.78 -0.13
C SER A 264 -22.51 -4.13 0.90
N ASN A 265 -23.53 -4.86 1.37
CA ASN A 265 -24.49 -4.35 2.37
C ASN A 265 -23.83 -3.87 3.67
N ASN A 266 -22.67 -4.41 4.01
CA ASN A 266 -21.91 -4.04 5.21
C ASN A 266 -20.61 -3.31 4.85
N SER A 267 -20.64 -2.48 3.82
CA SER A 267 -19.52 -1.65 3.41
C SER A 267 -19.83 -0.15 3.47
N ARG A 268 -18.79 0.66 3.54
CA ARG A 268 -18.87 2.12 3.46
C ARG A 268 -17.71 2.66 2.64
N CYS A 269 -17.93 3.81 2.00
CA CYS A 269 -16.83 4.55 1.37
C CYS A 269 -16.06 5.38 2.41
N TYR A 270 -14.88 5.83 2.00
CA TYR A 270 -14.09 6.86 2.66
C TYR A 270 -13.18 7.54 1.65
N ASN A 271 -12.74 8.76 1.94
CA ASN A 271 -11.78 9.47 1.10
C ASN A 271 -10.36 9.04 1.46
N ASP A 272 -9.55 8.79 0.45
CA ASP A 272 -8.12 8.64 0.63
C ASP A 272 -7.44 10.01 0.53
N TYR A 273 -6.75 10.43 1.59
CA TYR A 273 -6.27 11.80 1.72
C TYR A 273 -4.96 12.06 0.97
N SER A 274 -4.27 11.00 0.49
CA SER A 274 -2.95 11.15 -0.15
C SER A 274 -3.01 11.88 -1.50
N PHE A 275 -4.10 11.77 -2.28
CA PHE A 275 -4.19 12.39 -3.62
C PHE A 275 -5.50 13.13 -3.91
N SER A 276 -6.36 13.31 -2.89
CA SER A 276 -7.59 14.14 -2.90
C SER A 276 -8.62 13.85 -4.02
N ARG A 277 -8.43 12.82 -4.85
CA ARG A 277 -9.34 12.44 -5.94
C ARG A 277 -9.84 11.01 -5.74
N GLY A 278 -11.15 10.89 -5.59
CA GLY A 278 -11.84 9.60 -5.51
C GLY A 278 -12.18 9.16 -4.09
N TYR A 279 -12.57 7.89 -3.98
CA TYR A 279 -12.89 7.24 -2.71
C TYR A 279 -12.50 5.76 -2.76
N ASN A 280 -12.33 5.16 -1.59
CA ASN A 280 -12.13 3.73 -1.43
C ASN A 280 -13.24 3.13 -0.58
N CYS A 281 -13.37 1.80 -0.64
CA CYS A 281 -14.40 1.07 0.07
C CYS A 281 -13.75 0.23 1.18
N ARG A 282 -14.43 0.12 2.31
CA ARG A 282 -14.05 -0.80 3.39
C ARG A 282 -15.29 -1.41 4.00
N CYS A 283 -15.15 -2.62 4.53
CA CYS A 283 -16.20 -3.17 5.38
C CYS A 283 -16.38 -2.30 6.63
N ILE A 284 -17.61 -2.20 7.11
CA ILE A 284 -17.90 -1.54 8.38
C ILE A 284 -17.34 -2.39 9.52
N ASN A 285 -17.12 -1.76 10.68
CA ASN A 285 -16.67 -2.44 11.89
C ASN A 285 -17.59 -3.65 12.18
N GLY A 286 -17.02 -4.80 12.56
CA GLY A 286 -17.80 -6.04 12.63
C GLY A 286 -17.68 -6.96 11.42
N TYR A 287 -17.20 -6.46 10.28
CA TYR A 287 -17.21 -7.19 9.01
C TYR A 287 -15.83 -7.14 8.33
N GLU A 288 -15.48 -8.25 7.69
CA GLU A 288 -14.24 -8.46 6.95
C GLU A 288 -14.56 -9.00 5.54
N GLY A 289 -13.60 -8.86 4.63
CA GLY A 289 -13.70 -9.34 3.25
C GLY A 289 -13.73 -8.20 2.24
N ASN A 290 -14.34 -8.46 1.08
CA ASN A 290 -14.25 -7.58 -0.08
C ASN A 290 -15.45 -6.62 -0.15
N PRO A 291 -15.28 -5.31 0.08
CA PRO A 291 -16.38 -4.35 0.10
C PRO A 291 -16.95 -4.02 -1.29
N TYR A 292 -16.26 -4.42 -2.36
CA TYR A 292 -16.65 -4.20 -3.75
C TYR A 292 -17.52 -5.34 -4.32
N LEU A 293 -17.84 -6.36 -3.51
CA LEU A 293 -18.74 -7.47 -3.87
C LEU A 293 -20.02 -7.40 -3.04
N LEU A 294 -21.16 -7.70 -3.66
CA LEU A 294 -22.48 -7.65 -3.00
C LEU A 294 -22.51 -8.46 -1.69
N ASP A 295 -21.94 -9.67 -1.72
CA ASP A 295 -21.82 -10.63 -0.61
C ASP A 295 -20.42 -10.67 0.02
N GLY A 296 -19.58 -9.66 -0.24
CA GLY A 296 -18.16 -9.70 0.10
C GLY A 296 -17.82 -9.31 1.54
N CYS A 297 -18.52 -8.34 2.15
CA CYS A 297 -18.35 -8.05 3.58
C CYS A 297 -19.17 -9.01 4.42
N LYS A 298 -18.48 -9.97 5.03
CA LYS A 298 -19.04 -10.99 5.92
C LYS A 298 -18.68 -10.66 7.36
N ARG A 299 -19.57 -10.98 8.29
CA ARG A 299 -19.33 -10.71 9.72
C ARG A 299 -18.05 -11.44 10.14
N ASP A 300 -17.18 -10.77 10.89
CA ASP A 300 -15.98 -11.39 11.46
C ASP A 300 -16.44 -12.57 12.34
N GLN A 301 -16.25 -13.78 11.82
CA GLN A 301 -16.49 -15.04 12.55
C GLN A 301 -15.24 -15.47 13.31
N GLY A 302 -14.22 -14.61 13.39
CA GLY A 302 -12.89 -14.90 13.88
C GLY A 302 -12.83 -15.39 15.31
N TYR A 303 -11.60 -15.45 15.82
CA TYR A 303 -11.23 -16.02 17.12
C TYR A 303 -11.71 -17.47 17.33
N ASN A 304 -10.79 -18.40 17.16
CA ASN A 304 -10.95 -19.78 17.62
C ASN A 304 -10.49 -19.89 19.09
N PRO A 305 -11.39 -20.09 20.07
CA PRO A 305 -11.01 -20.26 21.49
C PRO A 305 -10.30 -21.58 21.79
N PHE A 306 -10.32 -22.54 20.86
CA PHE A 306 -9.85 -23.90 21.10
C PHE A 306 -8.65 -24.22 20.20
N PRO A 307 -7.42 -23.93 20.65
CA PRO A 307 -6.22 -24.36 19.93
C PRO A 307 -6.08 -25.90 19.99
N LYS A 308 -5.29 -26.45 19.08
CA LYS A 308 -4.89 -27.88 19.11
C LYS A 308 -4.21 -28.22 20.45
N ALA A 309 -4.26 -29.49 20.84
CA ALA A 309 -3.48 -29.98 21.97
C ALA A 309 -1.98 -30.00 21.63
N ASN A 310 -1.12 -29.82 22.64
CA ASN A 310 0.35 -29.90 22.54
C ASN A 310 1.01 -28.85 21.63
N CYS A 311 0.50 -27.63 21.61
CA CYS A 311 1.14 -26.52 20.89
C CYS A 311 2.44 -26.07 21.53
N SER A 312 3.46 -25.82 20.70
CA SER A 312 4.69 -25.15 21.12
C SER A 312 4.39 -23.72 21.59
N GLN A 313 4.93 -23.33 22.75
CA GLN A 313 4.68 -22.01 23.37
C GLN A 313 5.96 -21.19 23.58
N GLN A 314 7.07 -21.56 22.96
CA GLN A 314 8.33 -20.84 23.10
C GLN A 314 9.10 -20.83 21.78
N CYS A 315 9.72 -19.68 21.48
CA CYS A 315 10.72 -19.53 20.43
C CYS A 315 12.00 -19.03 21.08
N GLY A 316 12.93 -19.94 21.37
CA GLY A 316 14.08 -19.65 22.23
C GLY A 316 13.65 -19.15 23.61
N ASN A 317 14.08 -17.94 23.97
CA ASN A 317 13.76 -17.30 25.25
C ASN A 317 12.42 -16.54 25.23
N ILE A 318 11.76 -16.44 24.08
CA ILE A 318 10.50 -15.69 23.95
C ILE A 318 9.32 -16.62 24.18
N SER A 319 8.51 -16.27 25.17
CA SER A 319 7.24 -16.95 25.43
C SER A 319 6.19 -16.55 24.40
N VAL A 320 5.53 -17.55 23.82
CA VAL A 320 4.47 -17.43 22.81
C VAL A 320 3.16 -17.97 23.39
N PRO A 321 2.50 -17.20 24.28
CA PRO A 321 1.23 -17.59 24.86
C PRO A 321 0.08 -17.38 23.87
N PHE A 322 -0.95 -18.22 23.99
CA PHE A 322 -2.23 -18.02 23.32
C PHE A 322 -2.79 -16.61 23.65
N PRO A 323 -3.32 -15.83 22.69
CA PRO A 323 -3.89 -16.22 21.40
C PRO A 323 -2.89 -16.37 20.24
N PHE A 324 -1.60 -16.15 20.49
CA PHE A 324 -0.54 -16.40 19.52
C PHE A 324 -0.18 -17.87 19.45
N GLY A 325 0.39 -18.30 18.33
CA GLY A 325 0.83 -19.67 18.12
C GLY A 325 1.92 -19.76 17.06
N LEU A 326 2.65 -20.88 17.07
CA LEU A 326 3.76 -21.16 16.15
C LEU A 326 3.39 -22.17 15.04
N GLU A 327 2.20 -22.76 15.14
CA GLU A 327 1.76 -23.88 14.32
C GLU A 327 0.31 -23.66 13.86
N GLU A 328 -0.05 -24.24 12.72
CA GLU A 328 -1.42 -24.14 12.21
C GLU A 328 -2.42 -24.75 13.20
N GLY A 329 -3.42 -23.95 13.59
CA GLY A 329 -4.42 -24.33 14.59
C GLY A 329 -3.97 -24.17 16.05
N CYS A 330 -2.78 -23.64 16.30
CA CYS A 330 -2.30 -23.28 17.64
C CYS A 330 -2.49 -21.79 17.99
N SER A 331 -2.73 -20.94 16.99
CA SER A 331 -3.13 -19.55 17.18
C SER A 331 -4.65 -19.38 17.10
N ALA A 332 -5.18 -18.33 17.73
CA ALA A 332 -6.61 -18.06 17.74
C ALA A 332 -7.14 -17.61 16.37
N ARG A 333 -6.27 -17.08 15.50
CA ARG A 333 -6.56 -16.75 14.10
C ARG A 333 -5.25 -16.65 13.32
N LYS A 334 -5.34 -16.67 11.98
CA LYS A 334 -4.17 -16.62 11.09
C LYS A 334 -3.23 -15.44 11.39
N LEU A 335 -3.78 -14.26 11.69
CA LEU A 335 -3.01 -13.06 12.05
C LEU A 335 -2.19 -13.16 13.36
N PHE A 336 -2.45 -14.18 14.18
CA PHE A 336 -1.67 -14.46 15.40
C PHE A 336 -0.75 -15.68 15.25
N LEU A 337 -0.66 -16.24 14.05
CA LEU A 337 0.36 -17.23 13.73
C LEU A 337 1.70 -16.50 13.53
N LEU A 338 2.70 -16.90 14.30
CA LEU A 338 4.05 -16.36 14.27
C LEU A 338 5.00 -17.40 13.70
N ASN A 339 6.10 -16.94 13.11
CA ASN A 339 7.10 -17.79 12.50
C ASN A 339 8.38 -17.78 13.35
N CYS A 340 8.71 -18.91 13.98
CA CYS A 340 9.98 -19.07 14.70
C CYS A 340 11.04 -19.61 13.75
N THR A 341 11.91 -18.74 13.25
CA THR A 341 12.94 -19.11 12.27
C THR A 341 14.16 -19.74 12.92
N ASN A 342 14.47 -19.38 14.17
CA ASN A 342 15.60 -19.94 14.89
C ASN A 342 15.37 -19.97 16.41
N MET A 343 15.33 -21.17 16.98
CA MET A 343 15.17 -21.41 18.41
C MET A 343 16.37 -20.94 19.25
N SER A 344 17.59 -21.01 18.70
CA SER A 344 18.80 -20.70 19.47
C SER A 344 18.98 -19.19 19.67
N THR A 345 18.62 -18.40 18.65
CA THR A 345 18.69 -16.93 18.68
C THR A 345 17.37 -16.27 19.07
N SER A 346 16.33 -17.06 19.39
CA SER A 346 14.98 -16.57 19.67
C SER A 346 14.40 -15.71 18.54
N SER A 347 14.69 -16.06 17.29
CA SER A 347 14.26 -15.30 16.12
C SER A 347 12.79 -15.63 15.81
N LEU A 348 11.89 -14.78 16.31
CA LEU A 348 10.45 -14.87 16.15
C LEU A 348 9.96 -13.74 15.25
N GLN A 349 9.23 -14.07 14.19
CA GLN A 349 8.73 -13.11 13.21
C GLN A 349 7.20 -13.01 13.24
N LEU A 350 6.71 -11.78 13.13
CA LEU A 350 5.31 -11.45 12.91
C LEU A 350 5.18 -10.89 11.49
N ASN A 351 4.33 -11.52 10.67
CA ASN A 351 4.07 -11.14 9.28
C ASN A 351 5.34 -11.05 8.41
N ASP A 352 6.36 -11.85 8.72
CA ASP A 352 7.68 -11.90 8.05
C ASP A 352 8.50 -10.59 8.00
N GLU A 353 7.97 -9.49 8.53
CA GLU A 353 8.59 -8.16 8.54
C GLU A 353 9.14 -7.75 9.92
N TYR A 354 8.42 -8.11 10.98
CA TYR A 354 8.70 -7.63 12.34
C TYR A 354 9.32 -8.72 13.19
N LEU A 355 10.46 -8.43 13.81
CA LEU A 355 11.04 -9.31 14.82
C LEU A 355 10.30 -9.08 16.14
N VAL A 356 9.63 -10.10 16.65
CA VAL A 356 8.95 -10.04 17.95
C VAL A 356 9.98 -10.16 19.05
N THR A 357 10.01 -9.20 19.97
CA THR A 357 10.94 -9.19 21.11
C THR A 357 10.29 -9.72 22.39
N TYR A 358 9.00 -9.46 22.59
CA TYR A 358 8.22 -10.01 23.70
C TYR A 358 6.71 -10.00 23.42
N ILE A 359 5.97 -10.84 24.15
CA ILE A 359 4.50 -10.87 24.13
C ILE A 359 3.99 -10.77 25.57
N ASN A 360 3.29 -9.69 25.89
CA ASN A 360 2.68 -9.45 27.19
C ASN A 360 1.14 -9.50 27.09
N VAL A 361 0.57 -10.68 27.36
CA VAL A 361 -0.88 -10.93 27.32
C VAL A 361 -1.65 -10.10 28.34
N SER A 362 -1.09 -9.90 29.53
CA SER A 362 -1.74 -9.16 30.62
C SER A 362 -1.91 -7.68 30.27
N GLU A 363 -0.88 -7.07 29.69
CA GLU A 363 -0.90 -5.67 29.28
C GLU A 363 -1.54 -5.48 27.90
N GLY A 364 -1.55 -6.53 27.07
CA GLY A 364 -2.03 -6.45 25.70
C GLY A 364 -1.02 -5.81 24.77
N LEU A 365 0.28 -6.10 24.97
CA LEU A 365 1.39 -5.53 24.20
C LEU A 365 2.25 -6.60 23.53
N VAL A 366 2.59 -6.40 22.27
CA VAL A 366 3.62 -7.15 21.53
C VAL A 366 4.76 -6.19 21.23
N GLY A 367 5.95 -6.49 21.72
CA GLY A 367 7.16 -5.78 21.36
C GLY A 367 7.63 -6.22 19.99
N ILE A 368 7.90 -5.27 19.10
CA ILE A 368 8.43 -5.52 17.77
C ILE A 368 9.66 -4.65 17.49
N GLU A 369 10.54 -5.18 16.66
CA GLU A 369 11.65 -4.47 16.05
C GLU A 369 11.49 -4.57 14.53
N ASP A 370 11.36 -3.41 13.89
CA ASP A 370 11.27 -3.32 12.43
C ASP A 370 12.69 -3.39 11.85
N THR A 371 12.98 -4.50 11.17
CA THR A 371 14.31 -4.76 10.60
C THR A 371 14.38 -4.39 9.11
N SER A 372 13.33 -3.80 8.55
CA SER A 372 13.29 -3.46 7.13
C SER A 372 14.35 -2.40 6.77
N TYR A 373 15.07 -2.65 5.68
CA TYR A 373 16.06 -1.71 5.11
C TYR A 373 15.45 -0.32 4.86
N TYR A 374 14.17 -0.29 4.50
CA TYR A 374 13.39 0.91 4.24
C TYR A 374 13.36 1.89 5.41
N LYS A 375 13.27 1.37 6.64
CA LYS A 375 13.16 2.19 7.84
C LYS A 375 14.49 2.74 8.34
N GLN A 376 15.60 2.07 8.02
CA GLN A 376 16.93 2.63 8.29
C GLN A 376 17.12 3.99 7.59
N GLN A 377 16.47 4.19 6.44
CA GLN A 377 16.47 5.46 5.70
C GLN A 377 15.33 6.41 6.13
N MET A 378 14.17 5.91 6.56
CA MET A 378 13.06 6.75 7.05
C MET A 378 13.39 7.53 8.33
N TYR A 379 14.23 6.95 9.21
CA TYR A 379 14.77 7.64 10.39
C TYR A 379 16.15 8.26 10.16
N GLY A 380 16.61 8.29 8.90
CA GLY A 380 17.81 9.01 8.50
C GLY A 380 17.61 10.51 8.70
N VAL A 381 18.59 11.17 9.31
CA VAL A 381 18.56 12.62 9.49
C VAL A 381 19.19 13.27 8.27
N MET A 382 18.37 13.86 7.39
CA MET A 382 18.85 14.66 6.27
C MET A 382 18.89 16.15 6.65
N ILE A 383 20.10 16.70 6.75
CA ILE A 383 20.33 18.14 6.94
C ILE A 383 20.91 18.69 5.63
N PRO A 384 20.27 19.69 5.00
CA PRO A 384 20.77 20.28 3.77
C PRO A 384 22.22 20.77 3.92
N ASN A 385 23.07 20.42 2.96
CA ASN A 385 24.51 20.74 2.90
C ASN A 385 25.43 20.03 3.91
N GLU A 386 24.91 19.08 4.69
CA GLU A 386 25.71 18.23 5.57
C GLU A 386 25.75 16.79 5.01
N PRO A 387 26.84 16.04 5.21
CA PRO A 387 26.90 14.63 4.84
C PRO A 387 25.93 13.78 5.67
N GLU A 388 25.41 12.70 5.10
CA GLU A 388 24.60 11.71 5.82
C GLU A 388 25.46 10.94 6.82
N LEU A 389 25.52 11.42 8.07
CA LEU A 389 26.32 10.81 9.13
C LEU A 389 25.50 9.94 10.10
N TYR A 390 24.17 9.94 9.97
CA TYR A 390 23.26 9.22 10.86
C TYR A 390 22.50 8.14 10.08
N ILE A 391 22.59 6.90 10.55
CA ILE A 391 21.84 5.77 10.04
C ILE A 391 20.75 5.43 11.06
N GLY A 392 19.51 5.30 10.62
CA GLY A 392 18.42 4.82 11.47
C GLY A 392 18.68 3.39 11.90
N SER A 393 18.71 3.13 13.20
CA SER A 393 18.60 1.75 13.73
C SER A 393 17.12 1.49 14.06
N GLY A 394 16.60 0.33 13.67
CA GLY A 394 15.16 0.02 13.73
C GLY A 394 14.55 0.36 15.10
N GLU A 395 13.46 1.14 15.10
CA GLU A 395 12.79 1.48 16.35
C GLU A 395 12.14 0.23 16.96
N SER A 396 12.50 -0.07 18.21
CA SER A 396 11.72 -0.98 19.03
C SER A 396 10.40 -0.31 19.39
N ALA A 397 9.28 -0.88 18.95
CA ALA A 397 7.94 -0.39 19.24
C ALA A 397 7.11 -1.44 20.00
N SER A 398 6.03 -1.01 20.64
CA SER A 398 5.07 -1.92 21.29
C SER A 398 3.68 -1.71 20.70
N MET A 399 3.08 -2.77 20.19
CA MET A 399 1.78 -2.76 19.55
C MET A 399 0.70 -3.35 20.46
N GLN A 400 -0.50 -2.74 20.42
CA GLN A 400 -1.70 -3.35 20.99
C GLN A 400 -2.43 -4.17 19.93
N TRP A 401 -3.14 -5.22 20.36
CA TRP A 401 -3.99 -6.02 19.46
C TRP A 401 -5.45 -6.03 19.89
N ALA A 402 -6.31 -6.28 18.92
CA ALA A 402 -7.68 -6.74 19.13
C ALA A 402 -7.78 -8.19 18.63
N VAL A 403 -8.52 -9.04 19.36
CA VAL A 403 -8.67 -10.47 19.00
C VAL A 403 -9.70 -10.73 17.91
N ALA A 404 -10.68 -9.84 17.79
CA ALA A 404 -11.64 -9.82 16.70
C ALA A 404 -12.15 -8.39 16.50
N ASN A 405 -12.56 -8.10 15.27
CA ASN A 405 -13.20 -6.83 14.90
C ASN A 405 -14.67 -6.87 15.30
N LEU A 406 -14.94 -6.99 16.61
CA LEU A 406 -16.28 -7.00 17.20
C LEU A 406 -16.30 -6.07 18.40
N THR A 407 -17.48 -5.53 18.73
CA THR A 407 -17.65 -4.88 20.04
C THR A 407 -17.72 -5.92 21.16
N CYS A 408 -17.41 -5.51 22.39
CA CYS A 408 -17.58 -6.39 23.56
C CYS A 408 -19.01 -6.94 23.69
N HIS A 409 -20.01 -6.09 23.45
CA HIS A 409 -21.41 -6.48 23.53
C HIS A 409 -21.76 -7.55 22.48
N GLU A 410 -21.34 -7.35 21.22
CA GLU A 410 -21.56 -8.34 20.16
C GLU A 410 -20.81 -9.65 20.42
N ALA A 411 -19.55 -9.57 20.85
CA ALA A 411 -18.73 -10.74 21.11
C ALA A 411 -19.32 -11.62 22.23
N GLN A 412 -19.91 -11.00 23.26
CA GLN A 412 -20.55 -11.72 24.37
C GLN A 412 -21.84 -12.43 23.97
N GLN A 413 -22.49 -12.02 22.87
CA GLN A 413 -23.69 -12.72 22.36
C GLN A 413 -23.33 -14.05 21.68
N ASN A 414 -22.15 -14.15 21.05
CA ASN A 414 -21.67 -15.36 20.40
C ASN A 414 -20.78 -16.18 21.35
N LYS A 415 -21.41 -17.02 22.19
CA LYS A 415 -20.68 -17.80 23.22
C LYS A 415 -19.61 -18.74 22.67
N SER A 416 -19.75 -19.25 21.45
CA SER A 416 -18.77 -20.19 20.87
C SER A 416 -17.51 -19.51 20.33
N GLY A 417 -17.58 -18.22 20.00
CA GLY A 417 -16.44 -17.43 19.48
C GLY A 417 -15.93 -16.35 20.45
N TYR A 418 -16.47 -16.29 21.66
CA TYR A 418 -16.08 -15.27 22.64
C TYR A 418 -14.70 -15.55 23.22
N ALA A 419 -13.82 -14.54 23.19
CA ALA A 419 -12.42 -14.74 23.51
C ALA A 419 -12.06 -14.79 25.00
N CYS A 420 -12.81 -14.10 25.84
CA CYS A 420 -12.49 -13.96 27.25
C CYS A 420 -13.08 -15.14 28.02
N VAL A 421 -12.49 -16.33 27.79
CA VAL A 421 -13.00 -17.61 28.27
C VAL A 421 -12.66 -17.88 29.73
N SER A 422 -11.72 -17.14 30.31
CA SER A 422 -11.40 -17.25 31.73
C SER A 422 -12.50 -16.60 32.59
N ASN A 423 -12.97 -17.32 33.62
CA ASN A 423 -14.07 -16.84 34.49
C ASN A 423 -13.78 -15.49 35.15
N ASN A 424 -12.52 -15.20 35.48
CA ASN A 424 -12.08 -13.95 36.10
C ASN A 424 -11.45 -12.99 35.08
N SER A 425 -12.01 -12.94 33.86
CA SER A 425 -11.59 -12.02 32.80
C SER A 425 -12.72 -11.10 32.37
N SER A 426 -12.35 -9.94 31.84
CA SER A 426 -13.26 -8.95 31.28
C SER A 426 -12.88 -8.60 29.84
N CYS A 427 -13.89 -8.16 29.09
CA CYS A 427 -13.72 -7.63 27.75
C CYS A 427 -13.35 -6.14 27.80
N LEU A 428 -12.39 -5.75 26.97
CA LEU A 428 -11.93 -4.38 26.82
C LEU A 428 -11.95 -3.98 25.34
N GLY A 429 -12.66 -2.90 25.00
CA GLY A 429 -12.61 -2.34 23.65
C GLY A 429 -11.27 -1.66 23.36
N ILE A 430 -10.78 -1.82 22.13
CA ILE A 430 -9.56 -1.22 21.61
C ILE A 430 -9.90 -0.16 20.56
N ASN A 431 -9.35 1.04 20.76
CA ASN A 431 -9.50 2.18 19.87
C ASN A 431 -8.14 2.59 19.31
N SER A 432 -8.15 3.06 18.06
CA SER A 432 -7.05 3.80 17.45
C SER A 432 -7.44 5.26 17.28
N THR A 433 -6.51 6.10 16.84
CA THR A 433 -6.79 7.48 16.40
C THR A 433 -7.80 7.54 15.25
N ARG A 434 -7.94 6.46 14.47
CA ARG A 434 -8.87 6.34 13.35
C ARG A 434 -10.21 5.68 13.72
N GLY A 435 -10.42 5.32 14.99
CA GLY A 435 -11.66 4.75 15.52
C GLY A 435 -11.50 3.37 16.16
N TYR A 436 -12.64 2.75 16.48
CA TYR A 436 -12.73 1.43 17.12
C TYR A 436 -12.15 0.33 16.24
N ILE A 437 -11.26 -0.49 16.79
CA ILE A 437 -10.57 -1.59 16.09
C ILE A 437 -11.23 -2.94 16.39
N GLY A 438 -11.65 -3.15 17.64
CA GLY A 438 -12.16 -4.43 18.10
C GLY A 438 -12.08 -4.54 19.62
N TYR A 439 -12.05 -5.75 20.15
CA TYR A 439 -11.89 -5.98 21.59
C TYR A 439 -10.69 -6.86 21.91
N ARG A 440 -10.27 -6.84 23.17
CA ARG A 440 -9.30 -7.76 23.76
C ARG A 440 -9.77 -8.19 25.15
N CYS A 441 -9.10 -9.17 25.74
CA CYS A 441 -9.41 -9.65 27.08
C CYS A 441 -8.36 -9.20 28.09
N LYS A 442 -8.80 -8.98 29.33
CA LYS A 442 -7.94 -8.63 30.46
C LYS A 442 -8.40 -9.39 31.70
N CYS A 443 -7.48 -9.84 32.55
CA CYS A 443 -7.87 -10.38 33.86
C CYS A 443 -8.49 -9.26 34.73
N MET A 444 -9.51 -9.62 35.51
CA MET A 444 -10.14 -8.70 36.45
C MET A 444 -9.15 -8.25 37.55
N PRO A 445 -9.38 -7.09 38.20
CA PRO A 445 -8.54 -6.66 39.32
C PRO A 445 -8.37 -7.75 40.39
N GLY A 446 -7.14 -7.99 40.83
CA GLY A 446 -6.79 -9.05 41.79
C GLY A 446 -6.44 -10.40 41.17
N PHE A 447 -6.59 -10.55 39.85
CA PHE A 447 -6.22 -11.75 39.09
C PHE A 447 -5.10 -11.46 38.09
N GLN A 448 -4.24 -12.45 37.86
CA GLN A 448 -3.15 -12.40 36.88
C GLN A 448 -3.12 -13.67 36.03
N GLY A 449 -2.52 -13.57 34.85
CA GLY A 449 -2.34 -14.69 33.93
C GLY A 449 -2.99 -14.42 32.57
N ASN A 450 -3.48 -15.48 31.94
CA ASN A 450 -3.94 -15.43 30.55
C ASN A 450 -5.50 -15.46 30.48
N PRO A 451 -6.17 -14.35 30.10
CA PRO A 451 -7.62 -14.30 30.03
C PRO A 451 -8.22 -15.10 28.86
N TYR A 452 -7.40 -15.53 27.89
CA TYR A 452 -7.80 -16.22 26.67
C TYR A 452 -7.87 -17.74 26.80
N ILE A 453 -7.50 -18.30 27.95
CA ILE A 453 -7.55 -19.74 28.22
C ILE A 453 -8.43 -20.05 29.44
N PRO A 454 -9.11 -21.21 29.48
CA PRO A 454 -9.93 -21.60 30.63
C PRO A 454 -9.11 -21.59 31.93
N ASN A 455 -9.65 -20.97 32.98
CA ASN A 455 -8.98 -20.80 34.28
C ASN A 455 -7.61 -20.10 34.24
N GLY A 456 -7.32 -19.34 33.18
CA GLY A 456 -6.02 -18.69 33.03
C GLY A 456 -5.83 -17.42 33.86
N CYS A 457 -6.91 -16.81 34.37
CA CYS A 457 -6.83 -15.71 35.33
C CYS A 457 -6.94 -16.26 36.75
N GLN A 458 -5.81 -16.33 37.43
CA GLN A 458 -5.68 -16.90 38.77
C GLN A 458 -5.51 -15.77 39.79
N GLY A 459 -6.18 -15.90 40.93
CA GLY A 459 -6.08 -14.93 42.00
C GLY A 459 -4.71 -15.00 42.66
N LEU A 460 -4.19 -13.87 43.12
CA LEU A 460 -3.07 -13.86 44.05
C LEU A 460 -3.54 -14.48 45.36
N LEU A 461 -3.27 -15.78 45.57
CA LEU A 461 -3.37 -16.36 46.91
C LEU A 461 -2.38 -15.60 47.80
N LEU A 462 -2.89 -14.67 48.61
CA LEU A 462 -2.18 -14.20 49.79
C LEU A 462 -1.91 -15.44 50.63
N ARG A 463 -0.69 -15.99 50.55
CA ARG A 463 -0.18 -16.94 51.54
C ARG A 463 -0.20 -16.19 52.87
N THR A 464 -1.30 -16.29 53.61
CA THR A 464 -1.32 -15.93 55.02
C THR A 464 -0.33 -16.87 55.69
N GLN A 465 0.87 -16.35 56.00
CA GLN A 465 1.73 -17.02 56.96
C GLN A 465 0.95 -17.07 58.27
N ARG A 466 0.51 -18.27 58.67
CA ARG A 466 0.12 -18.53 60.06
C ARG A 466 1.34 -18.26 60.92
N HIS A 467 1.46 -17.06 61.47
CA HIS A 467 2.30 -16.82 62.63
C HIS A 467 1.57 -17.39 63.83
N SER A 468 2.07 -18.52 64.33
CA SER A 468 1.71 -19.06 65.64
C SER A 468 2.12 -18.03 66.71
N ILE A 469 1.14 -17.34 67.30
CA ILE A 469 1.37 -16.52 68.48
C ILE A 469 1.45 -17.48 69.68
N ASN A 470 2.66 -17.70 70.19
CA ASN A 470 2.87 -18.31 71.50
C ASN A 470 2.53 -17.26 72.58
N ILE A 471 1.45 -17.52 73.32
CA ILE A 471 1.12 -16.78 74.54
C ILE A 471 1.96 -17.38 75.67
N PHE A 472 2.95 -16.65 76.16
CA PHE A 472 3.55 -16.92 77.47
C PHE A 472 2.76 -16.16 78.53
N THR A 473 2.19 -16.91 79.46
CA THR A 473 1.62 -16.45 80.72
C THR A 473 2.73 -16.02 81.68
N PHE A 474 2.56 -14.85 82.30
CA PHE A 474 3.09 -14.51 83.61
C PHE A 474 1.97 -13.85 84.42
#